data_AF-A0A357N7Y0-F1
#
_entry.id   AF-A0A357N7Y0-F1
#
_cell.length_a   1.000
_cell.length_b   1.000
_cell.length_c   1.000
_cell.angle_alpha   90.00
_cell.angle_beta   90.00
_cell.angle_gamma   90.00
#
_symmetry.space_group_name_H-M   'P 1'
#
loop_
_entity.id
_entity.type
_entity.pdbx_description
1 polymer ?
#
loop_
_entity_poly.entity_id
_entity_poly.type
_entity_poly.pdbx_seq_one_letter_code
_entity_poly.pdbx_strand_id
1 'polypeptide(L)'
;AVVASGPLTSEALTDHIRQITGEEYFYFYDAAAPIISAESIDQGKVYRSSRYDRGEADYVNCPLSQAEYEHFWRELTHAETA
;
A
#
# COMPACT_ATOMS: atom_id res chain seq x y z
N ALA A 1 -30.51 -3.57 5.54
CA ALA A 1 -30.46 -2.62 4.42
C ALA A 1 -29.09 -2.73 3.74
N VAL A 2 -28.99 -2.44 2.44
CA VAL A 2 -27.72 -2.39 1.72
C VAL A 2 -27.42 -0.92 1.40
N VAL A 3 -26.18 -0.48 1.63
CA VAL A 3 -25.71 0.89 1.34
C VAL A 3 -24.67 0.80 0.22
N ALA A 4 -24.92 1.49 -0.90
CA ALA A 4 -24.11 1.40 -2.12
C ALA A 4 -24.02 2.76 -2.84
N SER A 5 -23.69 3.83 -2.11
CA SER A 5 -23.64 5.22 -2.60
C SER A 5 -22.42 5.57 -3.47
N GLY A 6 -21.48 4.63 -3.63
CA GLY A 6 -20.29 4.79 -4.48
C GLY A 6 -19.17 5.66 -3.84
N PRO A 7 -18.09 5.94 -4.59
CA PRO A 7 -16.90 6.61 -4.06
C PRO A 7 -17.12 8.08 -3.67
N LEU A 8 -18.16 8.72 -4.20
CA LEU A 8 -18.52 10.11 -3.91
C LEU A 8 -19.73 10.19 -2.96
N THR A 9 -19.67 9.42 -1.87
CA THR A 9 -20.75 9.40 -0.87
C THR A 9 -20.94 10.79 -0.25
N SER A 10 -22.19 11.27 -0.18
CA SER A 10 -22.51 12.60 0.36
C SER A 10 -22.04 12.76 1.81
N GLU A 11 -21.62 13.96 2.18
CA GLU A 11 -21.17 14.32 3.54
C GLU A 11 -22.16 13.87 4.63
N ALA A 12 -23.46 14.11 4.44
CA ALA A 12 -24.49 13.73 5.41
C ALA A 12 -24.53 12.21 5.68
N LEU A 13 -24.37 11.38 4.64
CA LEU A 13 -24.33 9.92 4.79
C LEU A 13 -22.99 9.45 5.39
N THR A 14 -21.90 10.10 4.99
CA THR A 14 -20.55 9.88 5.55
C THR A 14 -20.53 10.11 7.06
N ASP A 15 -21.06 11.23 7.53
CA ASP A 15 -21.06 11.57 8.96
C ASP A 15 -21.93 10.63 9.77
N HIS A 16 -23.07 10.22 9.20
CA HIS A 16 -23.93 9.22 9.83
C HIS A 16 -23.23 7.86 9.96
N ILE A 17 -22.52 7.41 8.92
CA ILE A 17 -21.74 6.17 8.96
C ILE A 17 -20.64 6.28 10.03
N ARG A 18 -19.87 7.39 10.06
CA ARG A 18 -18.81 7.63 11.06
C ARG A 18 -19.33 7.56 12.49
N GLN A 19 -20.49 8.17 12.77
CA GLN A 19 -21.11 8.14 14.08
C GLN A 19 -21.48 6.71 14.52
N ILE A 20 -21.95 5.88 13.58
CA ILE A 20 -22.37 4.51 13.88
C ILE A 20 -21.17 3.57 14.02
N THR A 21 -20.11 3.77 13.22
CA THR A 21 -18.92 2.90 13.27
C THR A 21 -17.96 3.28 14.40
N GLY A 22 -17.99 4.53 14.89
CA GLY A 22 -17.08 5.01 15.93
C GLY A 22 -15.61 5.08 15.48
N GLU A 23 -15.37 5.04 14.17
CA GLU A 23 -14.05 4.90 13.56
C GLU A 23 -13.46 6.26 13.20
N GLU A 24 -12.23 6.53 13.66
CA GLU A 24 -11.41 7.66 13.21
C GLU A 24 -10.88 7.44 11.77
N TYR A 25 -10.91 6.20 11.26
CA TYR A 25 -10.27 5.81 10.00
C TYR A 25 -11.26 5.62 8.83
N PHE A 26 -12.13 6.61 8.58
CA PHE A 26 -13.05 6.62 7.44
C PHE A 26 -12.63 7.65 6.36
N TYR A 27 -11.82 7.18 5.41
CA TYR A 27 -11.22 7.98 4.33
C TYR A 27 -11.80 7.60 2.96
N PHE A 28 -11.89 8.59 2.07
CA PHE A 28 -12.40 8.44 0.70
C PHE A 28 -11.30 8.49 -0.37
N TYR A 29 -10.04 8.44 0.04
CA TYR A 29 -8.89 8.26 -0.84
C TYR A 29 -8.26 6.91 -0.54
N ASP A 30 -7.83 6.22 -1.58
CA ASP A 30 -6.93 5.09 -1.46
C ASP A 30 -5.47 5.56 -1.58
N ALA A 31 -4.56 4.71 -1.13
CA ALA A 31 -3.12 4.85 -1.33
C ALA A 31 -2.57 3.47 -1.68
N ALA A 32 -3.18 2.84 -2.68
CA ALA A 32 -2.89 1.47 -3.06
C ALA A 32 -1.52 1.38 -3.75
N ALA A 33 -0.62 0.59 -3.18
CA ALA A 33 0.60 0.19 -3.86
C ALA A 33 0.30 -0.92 -4.89
N PRO A 34 1.14 -1.07 -5.94
CA PRO A 34 1.04 -2.20 -6.86
C PRO A 34 1.12 -3.55 -6.12
N ILE A 35 0.31 -4.52 -6.55
CA ILE A 35 0.30 -5.89 -6.01
C ILE A 35 0.84 -6.84 -7.09
N ILE A 36 1.76 -7.72 -6.72
CA ILE A 36 2.36 -8.73 -7.60
C ILE A 36 2.14 -10.14 -7.07
N SER A 37 2.17 -11.14 -7.95
CA SER A 37 2.10 -12.55 -7.56
C SER A 37 3.41 -13.00 -6.89
N ALA A 38 3.31 -13.70 -5.76
CA ALA A 38 4.47 -14.25 -5.05
C ALA A 38 5.31 -15.21 -5.92
N GLU A 39 4.66 -15.96 -6.82
CA GLU A 39 5.31 -16.90 -7.74
C GLU A 39 6.18 -16.21 -8.79
N SER A 40 5.93 -14.91 -9.05
CA SER A 40 6.69 -14.12 -10.01
C SER A 40 7.99 -13.55 -9.43
N ILE A 41 8.23 -13.69 -8.13
CA ILE A 41 9.39 -13.13 -7.44
C ILE A 41 10.58 -14.07 -7.57
N ASP A 42 11.72 -13.55 -8.04
CA ASP A 42 13.01 -14.23 -8.00
C ASP A 42 13.51 -14.36 -6.54
N GLN A 43 13.27 -15.53 -5.95
CA GLN A 43 13.63 -15.84 -4.56
C GLN A 43 15.15 -15.83 -4.31
N GLY A 44 15.99 -15.86 -5.35
CA GLY A 44 17.45 -15.77 -5.22
C GLY A 44 17.95 -14.35 -4.92
N LYS A 45 17.10 -13.33 -5.04
CA LYS A 45 17.45 -11.91 -4.87
C LYS A 45 16.77 -11.23 -3.69
N VAL A 46 15.93 -11.94 -2.95
CA VAL A 46 15.13 -11.39 -1.85
C VAL A 46 15.31 -12.20 -0.58
N TYR A 47 14.90 -11.65 0.56
CA TYR A 47 14.90 -12.37 1.84
C TYR A 47 13.70 -12.01 2.70
N ARG A 48 13.23 -12.96 3.52
CA ARG A 48 12.11 -12.74 4.44
C ARG A 48 12.64 -12.33 5.81
N SER A 49 12.19 -11.19 6.32
CA SER A 49 12.60 -10.69 7.64
C SER A 49 11.71 -9.53 8.08
N SER A 50 11.49 -9.43 9.39
CA SER A 50 10.93 -8.26 10.05
C SER A 50 12.05 -7.38 10.64
N ARG A 51 11.80 -6.09 10.79
CA ARG A 51 12.82 -5.16 11.30
C ARG A 51 13.29 -5.58 12.70
N TYR A 52 14.62 -5.55 12.90
CA TYR A 52 15.27 -5.87 14.17
C TYR A 52 14.94 -7.27 14.72
N ASP A 53 14.58 -8.21 13.84
CA ASP A 53 14.17 -9.58 14.18
C ASP A 53 13.03 -9.63 15.21
N ARG A 54 12.17 -8.60 15.22
CA ARG A 54 10.98 -8.54 16.09
C ARG A 54 9.75 -9.04 15.35
N GLY A 55 9.27 -10.22 15.74
CA GLY A 55 8.07 -10.84 15.19
C GLY A 55 8.36 -11.88 14.12
N GLU A 56 7.31 -12.38 13.47
CA GLU A 56 7.41 -13.33 12.37
C GLU A 56 7.95 -12.66 11.09
N ALA A 57 8.49 -13.44 10.16
CA ALA A 57 9.11 -12.94 8.92
C ALA A 57 8.05 -12.57 7.86
N ASP A 58 7.28 -11.52 8.16
CA ASP A 58 6.08 -11.13 7.42
C ASP A 58 6.39 -10.39 6.11
N TYR A 59 7.60 -9.82 5.98
CA TYR A 59 7.99 -9.01 4.84
C TYR A 59 9.00 -9.72 3.95
N VAL A 60 8.79 -9.60 2.63
CA VAL A 60 9.80 -9.91 1.62
C VAL A 60 10.59 -8.63 1.34
N ASN A 61 11.89 -8.66 1.55
CA ASN A 61 12.78 -7.51 1.41
C ASN A 61 13.59 -7.64 0.10
N CYS A 62 13.58 -6.57 -0.70
CA CYS A 62 14.35 -6.47 -1.94
C CYS A 62 15.53 -5.51 -1.70
N PRO A 63 16.72 -6.01 -1.36
CA PRO A 63 17.87 -5.16 -1.12
C PRO A 63 18.31 -4.49 -2.42
N LEU A 64 18.74 -3.23 -2.33
CA LEU A 64 19.37 -2.49 -3.42
C LEU A 64 20.72 -1.99 -2.97
N SER A 65 21.72 -2.09 -3.84
CA SER A 65 22.93 -1.28 -3.73
C SER A 65 22.61 0.20 -3.95
N GLN A 66 23.54 1.07 -3.58
CA GLN A 66 23.40 2.51 -3.80
C GLN A 66 23.18 2.84 -5.29
N ALA A 67 23.93 2.21 -6.19
CA ALA A 67 23.80 2.46 -7.63
C ALA A 67 22.43 2.03 -8.18
N GLU A 68 21.91 0.89 -7.72
CA GLU A 68 20.56 0.43 -8.10
C GLU A 68 19.47 1.37 -7.57
N TYR A 69 19.62 1.86 -6.33
CA TYR A 69 18.70 2.83 -5.75
C TYR A 69 18.71 4.16 -6.51
N GLU A 70 19.89 4.71 -6.81
CA GLU A 70 20.02 5.97 -7.55
C GLU A 70 19.42 5.86 -8.95
N HIS A 71 19.62 4.71 -9.62
CA HIS A 71 18.96 4.43 -10.89
C HIS A 71 17.44 4.39 -10.74
N PHE A 72 16.91 3.60 -9.80
CA PHE A 72 15.47 3.49 -9.54
C PHE A 72 14.84 4.86 -9.23
N TRP A 73 15.46 5.64 -8.35
CA TRP A 73 14.99 6.98 -7.99
C TRP A 73 14.93 7.91 -9.21
N ARG A 74 15.96 7.88 -10.06
CA ARG A 74 15.99 8.68 -11.27
C ARG A 74 14.85 8.29 -12.22
N GLU A 75 14.66 7.01 -12.49
CA GLU A 75 13.57 6.56 -13.37
C GLU A 75 12.19 6.91 -12.77
N LEU A 76 12.00 6.73 -11.47
CA LEU A 76 10.74 7.03 -10.79
C LEU A 76 10.37 8.53 -10.85
N THR A 77 11.35 9.42 -10.71
CA THR A 77 11.11 10.88 -10.72
C THR A 77 10.89 11.46 -12.12
N HIS A 78 11.20 10.71 -13.17
CA HIS A 78 10.99 11.12 -14.57
C HIS A 78 9.87 10.33 -15.26
N ALA A 79 9.27 9.35 -14.58
CA ALA A 79 8.18 8.55 -15.11
C ALA A 79 6.92 9.40 -15.33
N GLU A 80 6.15 9.03 -16.35
CA GLU A 80 4.83 9.61 -16.58
C GLU A 80 3.88 9.23 -15.43
N THR A 81 3.05 10.19 -15.01
CA THR A 81 2.02 9.97 -14.00
C THR A 81 0.67 9.70 -14.67
N ALA A 82 -0.08 8.73 -14.14
CA ALA A 82 -1.44 8.42 -14.58
C ALA A 82 -2.45 9.52 -14.23
#